data_AF-W4V3D6-F1
#
_entry.id   AF-W4V3D6-F1
#
_cell.length_a   1.000
_cell.length_b   1.000
_cell.length_c   1.000
_cell.angle_alpha   90.00
_cell.angle_beta   90.00
_cell.angle_gamma   90.00
#
_symmetry.space_group_name_H-M   'P 1'
#
loop_
_entity.id
_entity.type
_entity.pdbx_description
1 polymer ?
#
loop_
_entity_poly.entity_id
_entity_poly.type
_entity_poly.pdbx_seq_one_letter_code
_entity_poly.pdbx_strand_id
1 'polypeptide(L)'
;MEKFHRNERLAVLIKTLCDSPGETFTLGSFADMFGSAKSTISEDIDIVQNLLEKFDLGSIESMAGSTGGIRFVPGYKKDKIKSILNSLCQDLSNSQRILPGGYLYMLDIIYDPKRISDIAYIFAGHFFKKEIDCVITVETKGIPLAFATAKQLGVPLVIARHNSEATDGPSVNINYVSGSSKKIQTMVLPMRLLKAIQGSFS
;
A
#
# COMPACT_ATOMS: atom_id res chain seq x y z
N MET A 1 -7.00 -22.65 29.58
CA MET A 1 -6.65 -21.69 28.52
C MET A 1 -5.65 -22.38 27.62
N GLU A 2 -5.96 -22.52 26.34
CA GLU A 2 -5.12 -23.25 25.39
C GLU A 2 -3.81 -22.46 25.18
N LYS A 3 -2.66 -23.12 25.39
CA LYS A 3 -1.35 -22.49 25.33
C LYS A 3 -0.78 -22.70 23.93
N PHE A 4 -0.75 -21.65 23.13
CA PHE A 4 -0.22 -21.72 21.76
C PHE A 4 1.28 -22.02 21.75
N HIS A 5 1.69 -22.94 20.88
CA HIS A 5 3.09 -23.23 20.59
C HIS A 5 3.73 -22.07 19.81
N ARG A 6 5.06 -21.94 19.90
CA ARG A 6 5.80 -20.83 19.27
C ARG A 6 5.58 -20.77 17.76
N ASN A 7 5.57 -21.89 17.06
CA ASN A 7 5.30 -21.95 15.63
C ASN A 7 3.93 -21.39 15.25
N GLU A 8 2.89 -21.66 16.04
CA GLU A 8 1.53 -21.13 15.83
C GLU A 8 1.51 -19.62 16.04
N ARG A 9 2.12 -19.13 17.13
CA ARG A 9 2.22 -17.69 17.41
C ARG A 9 2.97 -16.96 16.31
N LEU A 10 4.10 -17.49 15.85
CA LEU A 10 4.88 -16.90 14.76
C LEU A 10 4.08 -16.82 13.46
N ALA A 11 3.33 -17.88 13.12
CA ALA A 11 2.50 -17.91 11.92
C ALA A 11 1.37 -16.87 11.95
N VAL A 12 0.74 -16.68 13.12
CA VAL A 12 -0.30 -15.66 13.29
C VAL A 12 0.33 -14.26 13.29
N LEU A 13 1.42 -14.03 14.04
CA LEU A 13 2.12 -12.74 14.11
C LEU A 13 2.49 -12.23 12.72
N ILE A 14 3.19 -13.05 11.92
CA ILE A 14 3.62 -12.64 10.58
C ILE A 14 2.41 -12.35 9.68
N LYS A 15 1.35 -13.14 9.76
CA LYS A 15 0.15 -12.97 8.93
C LYS A 15 -0.60 -11.68 9.31
N THR A 16 -0.84 -11.45 10.59
CA THR A 16 -1.52 -10.25 11.09
C THR A 16 -0.76 -8.97 10.72
N LEU A 17 0.57 -8.97 10.91
CA LEU A 17 1.43 -7.83 10.59
C LEU A 17 1.45 -7.53 9.08
N CYS A 18 1.62 -8.56 8.24
CA CYS A 18 1.68 -8.38 6.78
C CYS A 18 0.34 -8.01 6.15
N ASP A 19 -0.79 -8.43 6.74
CA ASP A 19 -2.13 -8.08 6.26
C ASP A 19 -2.55 -6.67 6.62
N SER A 20 -1.91 -6.08 7.63
CA SER A 20 -2.25 -4.76 8.18
C SER A 20 -1.01 -3.85 8.19
N PRO A 21 -0.39 -3.59 7.02
CA PRO A 21 0.78 -2.72 6.95
C PRO A 21 0.44 -1.31 7.43
N GLY A 22 1.35 -0.67 8.17
CA GLY A 22 1.10 0.65 8.76
C GLY A 22 0.33 0.65 10.08
N GLU A 23 -0.46 -0.39 10.36
CA GLU A 23 -1.18 -0.52 11.63
C GLU A 23 -0.21 -0.81 12.79
N THR A 24 -0.46 -0.16 13.93
CA THR A 24 0.38 -0.30 15.13
C THR A 24 -0.25 -1.27 16.11
N PHE A 25 0.46 -2.34 16.42
CA PHE A 25 0.05 -3.36 17.38
C PHE A 25 0.87 -3.26 18.66
N THR A 26 0.23 -3.41 19.80
CA THR A 26 0.95 -3.42 21.09
C THR A 26 1.42 -4.83 21.43
N LEU A 27 2.51 -4.95 22.20
CA LEU A 27 2.90 -6.27 22.74
C LEU A 27 1.84 -6.84 23.67
N GLY A 28 1.05 -5.96 24.34
CA GLY A 28 -0.05 -6.36 25.20
C GLY A 28 -1.16 -7.09 24.43
N SER A 29 -1.60 -6.53 23.30
CA SER A 29 -2.66 -7.16 22.49
C SER A 29 -2.28 -8.56 22.02
N PHE A 30 -1.02 -8.78 21.63
CA PHE A 30 -0.55 -10.12 21.28
C PHE A 30 -0.34 -11.03 22.50
N ALA A 31 0.14 -10.49 23.63
CA ALA A 31 0.29 -11.24 24.87
C ALA A 31 -1.06 -11.80 25.35
N ASP A 32 -2.10 -10.97 25.30
CA ASP A 32 -3.46 -11.35 25.67
C ASP A 32 -4.04 -12.35 24.65
N MET A 33 -3.87 -12.09 23.35
CA MET A 33 -4.32 -12.99 22.27
C MET A 33 -3.74 -14.40 22.39
N PHE A 34 -2.47 -14.53 22.76
CA PHE A 34 -1.78 -15.83 22.85
C PHE A 34 -1.67 -16.39 24.28
N GLY A 35 -2.19 -15.70 25.29
CA GLY A 35 -2.05 -16.09 26.70
C GLY A 35 -0.59 -16.24 27.15
N SER A 36 0.30 -15.37 26.65
CA SER A 36 1.75 -15.47 26.83
C SER A 36 2.34 -14.20 27.43
N ALA A 37 3.52 -14.29 28.07
CA ALA A 37 4.18 -13.11 28.64
C ALA A 37 4.66 -12.15 27.54
N LYS A 38 4.66 -10.83 27.82
CA LYS A 38 5.17 -9.81 26.87
C LYS A 38 6.61 -10.06 26.43
N SER A 39 7.46 -10.60 27.31
CA SER A 39 8.84 -11.00 26.96
C SER A 39 8.87 -12.11 25.91
N THR A 40 8.00 -13.13 26.04
CA THR A 40 7.87 -14.20 25.04
C THR A 40 7.41 -13.67 23.69
N ILE A 41 6.46 -12.73 23.68
CA ILE A 41 6.00 -12.08 22.46
C ILE A 41 7.11 -11.23 21.84
N SER A 42 7.91 -10.53 22.64
CA SER A 42 9.07 -9.77 22.15
C SER A 42 10.07 -10.66 21.43
N GLU A 43 10.43 -11.81 22.02
CA GLU A 43 11.33 -12.78 21.36
C GLU A 43 10.75 -13.31 20.04
N ASP A 44 9.44 -13.57 19.99
CA ASP A 44 8.78 -14.02 18.78
C ASP A 44 8.79 -12.93 17.70
N ILE A 45 8.58 -11.66 18.07
CA ILE A 45 8.68 -10.50 17.17
C ILE A 45 10.11 -10.36 16.63
N ASP A 46 11.13 -10.51 17.46
CA ASP A 46 12.54 -10.45 17.02
C ASP A 46 12.82 -11.53 15.96
N ILE A 47 12.27 -12.74 16.13
CA ILE A 47 12.37 -13.82 15.13
C ILE A 47 11.68 -13.40 13.83
N VAL A 48 10.44 -12.88 13.90
CA VAL A 48 9.70 -12.44 12.71
C VAL A 48 10.43 -11.31 11.97
N GLN A 49 10.92 -10.31 12.70
CA GLN A 49 11.67 -9.20 12.12
C GLN A 49 12.90 -9.69 11.36
N ASN A 50 13.71 -10.55 11.99
CA ASN A 50 14.89 -11.14 11.36
C ASN A 50 14.55 -11.93 10.09
N LEU A 51 13.43 -12.65 10.08
CA LEU A 51 12.98 -13.39 8.90
C LEU A 51 12.54 -12.45 7.77
N LEU A 52 11.73 -11.44 8.07
CA LEU A 52 11.27 -10.47 7.07
C LEU A 52 12.45 -9.75 6.39
N GLU A 53 13.43 -9.30 7.18
CA GLU A 53 14.62 -8.63 6.66
C GLU A 53 15.52 -9.57 5.87
N LYS A 54 15.71 -10.81 6.34
CA LYS A 54 16.55 -11.83 5.67
C LYS A 54 16.00 -12.20 4.30
N PHE A 55 14.69 -12.35 4.18
CA PHE A 55 14.03 -12.77 2.94
C PHE A 55 13.53 -11.62 2.06
N ASP A 56 13.83 -10.37 2.45
CA ASP A 56 13.45 -9.17 1.70
C ASP A 56 11.92 -9.06 1.48
N LEU A 57 11.21 -9.16 2.61
CA LEU A 57 9.75 -9.18 2.74
C LEU A 57 9.22 -7.98 3.55
N GLY A 58 10.03 -6.95 3.77
CA GLY A 58 9.70 -5.80 4.62
C GLY A 58 10.48 -5.78 5.93
N SER A 59 10.04 -4.94 6.86
CA SER A 59 10.66 -4.74 8.17
C SER A 59 9.61 -4.47 9.25
N ILE A 60 10.00 -4.59 10.51
CA ILE A 60 9.17 -4.19 11.65
C ILE A 60 9.81 -2.94 12.28
N GLU A 61 9.02 -1.88 12.44
CA GLU A 61 9.44 -0.68 13.17
C GLU A 61 8.80 -0.67 14.57
N SER A 62 9.62 -0.42 15.58
CA SER A 62 9.18 -0.24 16.98
C SER A 62 8.99 1.25 17.28
N MET A 63 7.84 1.60 17.84
CA MET A 63 7.51 2.94 18.31
C MET A 63 7.68 3.02 19.83
N ALA A 64 8.49 3.99 20.29
CA ALA A 64 8.71 4.24 21.73
C ALA A 64 7.53 5.02 22.36
N GLY A 65 7.21 4.72 23.62
CA GLY A 65 6.19 5.44 24.41
C GLY A 65 5.31 4.51 25.25
N SER A 66 4.45 5.08 26.10
CA SER A 66 3.51 4.34 26.98
C SER A 66 2.41 3.60 26.20
N THR A 67 2.12 4.05 24.98
CA THR A 67 1.25 3.41 23.98
C THR A 67 2.07 2.82 22.82
N GLY A 68 3.37 2.60 23.05
CA GLY A 68 4.30 2.07 22.05
C GLY A 68 3.88 0.71 21.51
N GLY A 69 4.32 0.41 20.30
CA GLY A 69 3.92 -0.78 19.58
C GLY A 69 4.88 -1.09 18.45
N ILE A 70 4.52 -2.11 17.68
CA ILE A 70 5.23 -2.52 16.48
C ILE A 70 4.31 -2.35 15.29
N ARG A 71 4.88 -1.99 14.14
CA ARG A 71 4.17 -1.94 12.87
C ARG A 71 5.00 -2.56 11.77
N PHE A 72 4.33 -3.20 10.84
CA PHE A 72 4.97 -3.71 9.64
C PHE A 72 5.14 -2.60 8.61
N VAL A 73 6.34 -2.54 8.04
CA VAL A 73 6.73 -1.61 6.99
C VAL A 73 7.03 -2.41 5.72
N PRO A 74 6.18 -2.30 4.69
CA PRO A 74 6.44 -2.97 3.42
C PRO A 74 7.62 -2.31 2.70
N GLY A 75 8.47 -3.12 2.09
CA GLY A 75 9.54 -2.62 1.23
C GLY A 75 10.51 -3.71 0.80
N TYR A 76 11.18 -3.45 -0.32
CA TYR A 76 12.25 -4.29 -0.83
C TYR A 76 13.61 -3.60 -0.70
N LYS A 77 14.65 -4.40 -0.62
CA LYS A 77 16.04 -3.98 -0.77
C LYS A 77 16.27 -3.47 -2.20
N LYS A 78 17.23 -2.55 -2.32
CA LYS A 78 17.54 -1.84 -3.57
C LYS A 78 17.76 -2.78 -4.77
N ASP A 79 18.40 -3.93 -4.56
CA ASP A 79 18.70 -4.87 -5.64
C ASP A 79 17.43 -5.51 -6.22
N LYS A 80 16.47 -5.89 -5.36
CA LYS A 80 15.19 -6.45 -5.79
C LYS A 80 14.34 -5.38 -6.48
N ILE A 81 14.31 -4.16 -5.95
CA ILE A 81 13.66 -3.00 -6.62
C ILE A 81 14.25 -2.83 -8.02
N LYS A 82 15.58 -2.78 -8.13
CA LYS A 82 16.26 -2.60 -9.42
C LYS A 82 15.93 -3.74 -10.40
N SER A 83 15.88 -4.98 -9.93
CA SER A 83 15.48 -6.13 -10.75
C SER A 83 14.06 -5.98 -11.29
N ILE A 84 13.09 -5.64 -10.43
CA ILE A 84 11.68 -5.42 -10.82
C ILE A 84 11.57 -4.27 -11.84
N LEU A 85 12.24 -3.15 -11.59
CA LEU A 85 12.21 -1.99 -12.49
C LEU A 85 12.87 -2.29 -13.83
N ASN A 86 13.98 -3.03 -13.84
CA ASN A 86 14.64 -3.44 -15.08
C ASN A 86 13.74 -4.37 -15.92
N SER A 87 13.07 -5.33 -15.28
CA SER A 87 12.09 -6.18 -15.98
C SER A 87 10.98 -5.33 -16.59
N LEU A 88 10.42 -4.39 -15.83
CA LEU A 88 9.39 -3.49 -16.31
C LEU A 88 9.90 -2.63 -17.49
N CYS A 89 11.11 -2.08 -17.40
CA CYS A 89 11.73 -1.33 -18.49
C CYS A 89 11.89 -2.19 -19.76
N GLN A 90 12.31 -3.45 -19.61
CA GLN A 90 12.45 -4.37 -20.74
C GLN A 90 11.10 -4.63 -21.42
N ASP A 91 10.04 -4.86 -20.64
CA ASP A 91 8.70 -5.04 -21.19
C ASP A 91 8.24 -3.79 -21.94
N LEU A 92 8.37 -2.61 -21.31
CA LEU A 92 7.94 -1.34 -21.87
C LEU A 92 8.75 -0.91 -23.10
N SER A 93 9.98 -1.43 -23.26
CA SER A 93 10.84 -1.15 -24.41
C SER A 93 10.46 -1.96 -25.66
N ASN A 94 9.52 -2.89 -25.58
CA ASN A 94 9.04 -3.64 -26.74
C ASN A 94 8.32 -2.71 -27.74
N SER A 95 8.85 -2.61 -28.95
CA SER A 95 8.30 -1.77 -30.03
C SER A 95 6.87 -2.12 -30.44
N GLN A 96 6.43 -3.36 -30.22
CA GLN A 96 5.04 -3.78 -30.46
C GLN A 96 4.03 -3.09 -29.54
N ARG A 97 4.48 -2.46 -28.45
CA ARG A 97 3.63 -1.70 -27.54
C ARG A 97 3.37 -0.28 -28.03
N ILE A 98 4.05 0.20 -29.07
CA ILE A 98 3.86 1.57 -29.57
C ILE A 98 2.48 1.67 -30.23
N LEU A 99 1.69 2.63 -29.76
CA LEU A 99 0.35 2.94 -30.28
C LEU A 99 0.37 4.30 -31.01
N PRO A 100 -0.57 4.54 -31.95
CA PRO A 100 -0.69 5.81 -32.65
C PRO A 100 -0.79 7.00 -31.69
N GLY A 101 -0.12 8.11 -31.99
CA GLY A 101 -0.11 9.31 -31.14
C GLY A 101 0.92 9.30 -30.01
N GLY A 102 1.90 8.38 -30.06
CA GLY A 102 3.02 8.34 -29.10
C GLY A 102 2.67 7.68 -27.77
N TYR A 103 1.63 6.84 -27.73
CA TYR A 103 1.27 6.10 -26.53
C TYR A 103 1.95 4.74 -26.49
N LEU A 104 1.94 4.16 -25.30
CA LEU A 104 2.41 2.81 -25.05
C LEU A 104 1.26 1.93 -24.54
N TYR A 105 1.17 0.71 -25.05
CA TYR A 105 0.27 -0.32 -24.57
C TYR A 105 0.80 -0.92 -23.25
N MET A 106 0.04 -0.72 -22.18
CA MET A 106 0.41 -1.10 -20.80
C MET A 106 -0.66 -1.91 -20.09
N LEU A 107 -1.78 -2.26 -20.74
CA LEU A 107 -2.94 -2.84 -20.05
C LEU A 107 -2.66 -4.23 -19.48
N ASP A 108 -1.86 -5.03 -20.18
CA ASP A 108 -1.38 -6.33 -19.70
C ASP A 108 -0.54 -6.21 -18.43
N ILE A 109 0.26 -5.16 -18.32
CA ILE A 109 1.08 -4.88 -17.12
C ILE A 109 0.19 -4.37 -15.97
N ILE A 110 -0.72 -3.44 -16.28
CA ILE A 110 -1.61 -2.81 -15.29
C ILE A 110 -2.62 -3.80 -14.72
N TYR A 111 -3.04 -4.79 -15.51
CA TYR A 111 -4.01 -5.80 -15.10
C TYR A 111 -3.39 -7.11 -14.63
N ASP A 112 -2.06 -7.21 -14.56
CA ASP A 112 -1.36 -8.30 -13.88
C ASP A 112 -1.27 -8.00 -12.37
N PRO A 113 -1.99 -8.73 -11.50
CA PRO A 113 -2.01 -8.46 -10.07
C PRO A 113 -0.65 -8.65 -9.41
N LYS A 114 0.18 -9.55 -9.93
CA LYS A 114 1.51 -9.81 -9.37
C LYS A 114 2.42 -8.62 -9.63
N ARG A 115 2.47 -8.15 -10.89
CA ARG A 115 3.26 -6.98 -11.28
C ARG A 115 2.81 -5.73 -10.54
N ILE A 116 1.49 -5.49 -10.48
CA ILE A 116 0.95 -4.35 -9.75
C ILE A 116 1.28 -4.43 -8.26
N SER A 117 1.21 -5.62 -7.64
CA SER A 117 1.56 -5.79 -6.23
C SER A 117 3.03 -5.47 -5.99
N ASP A 118 3.93 -5.94 -6.85
CA ASP A 118 5.37 -5.66 -6.75
C ASP A 118 5.65 -4.15 -6.86
N ILE A 119 5.02 -3.47 -7.84
CA ILE A 119 5.17 -2.02 -8.03
C ILE A 119 4.57 -1.27 -6.84
N ALA A 120 3.38 -1.64 -6.38
CA ALA A 120 2.73 -1.03 -5.22
C ALA A 120 3.58 -1.16 -3.95
N TYR A 121 4.27 -2.30 -3.78
CA TYR A 121 5.18 -2.53 -2.66
C TYR A 121 6.40 -1.59 -2.70
N ILE A 122 6.92 -1.29 -3.90
CA ILE A 122 7.97 -0.28 -4.11
C ILE A 122 7.46 1.11 -3.73
N PHE A 123 6.25 1.48 -4.17
CA PHE A 123 5.63 2.76 -3.79
C PHE A 123 5.47 2.83 -2.27
N ALA A 124 4.87 1.82 -1.65
CA ALA A 124 4.64 1.79 -0.22
C ALA A 124 5.95 1.99 0.56
N GLY A 125 7.00 1.22 0.26
CA GLY A 125 8.31 1.38 0.91
C GLY A 125 8.95 2.76 0.71
N HIS A 126 8.72 3.43 -0.43
CA HIS A 126 9.21 4.78 -0.66
C HIS A 126 8.42 5.86 0.12
N PHE A 127 7.11 5.69 0.22
CA PHE A 127 6.21 6.70 0.78
C PHE A 127 5.86 6.48 2.26
N PHE A 128 6.13 5.32 2.83
CA PHE A 128 5.69 4.94 4.18
C PHE A 128 6.08 5.94 5.27
N LYS A 129 7.27 6.55 5.16
CA LYS A 129 7.78 7.53 6.15
C LYS A 129 7.26 8.95 5.96
N LYS A 130 6.40 9.19 4.98
CA LYS A 130 5.92 10.54 4.61
C LYS A 130 4.53 10.87 5.17
N GLU A 131 4.03 10.12 6.15
CA GLU A 131 2.74 10.36 6.81
C GLU A 131 1.61 10.61 5.80
N ILE A 132 1.36 9.61 4.96
CA ILE A 132 0.36 9.70 3.88
C ILE A 132 -1.04 9.48 4.47
N ASP A 133 -1.98 10.38 4.20
CA ASP A 133 -3.38 10.24 4.65
C ASP A 133 -4.24 9.42 3.68
N CYS A 134 -3.94 9.48 2.38
CA CYS A 134 -4.66 8.76 1.34
C CYS A 134 -3.87 8.64 0.04
N VAL A 135 -4.27 7.69 -0.80
CA VAL A 135 -3.82 7.60 -2.19
C VAL A 135 -4.92 8.10 -3.11
N ILE A 136 -4.58 8.99 -4.05
CA ILE A 136 -5.53 9.54 -5.02
C ILE A 136 -5.13 9.12 -6.43
N THR A 137 -6.10 8.75 -7.26
CA THR A 137 -5.90 8.49 -8.68
C THR A 137 -7.07 8.99 -9.50
N VAL A 138 -6.89 9.05 -10.83
CA VAL A 138 -7.96 9.37 -11.78
C VAL A 138 -8.32 8.11 -12.54
N GLU A 139 -9.62 7.92 -12.80
CA GLU A 139 -10.06 6.79 -13.59
C GLU A 139 -9.45 6.76 -15.02
N THR A 140 -9.22 5.59 -15.61
CA THR A 140 -9.52 4.23 -15.08
C THR A 140 -8.24 3.42 -14.84
N LYS A 141 -7.22 3.63 -15.67
CA LYS A 141 -6.02 2.77 -15.75
C LYS A 141 -5.12 2.88 -14.51
N GLY A 142 -5.21 3.97 -13.74
CA GLY A 142 -4.43 4.16 -12.51
C GLY A 142 -4.99 3.41 -11.29
N ILE A 143 -6.26 2.99 -11.34
CA ILE A 143 -6.98 2.42 -10.20
C ILE A 143 -6.31 1.17 -9.63
N PRO A 144 -5.89 0.16 -10.43
CA PRO A 144 -5.26 -1.05 -9.87
C PRO A 144 -4.01 -0.74 -9.05
N LEU A 145 -3.12 0.10 -9.57
CA LEU A 145 -1.90 0.50 -8.87
C LEU A 145 -2.21 1.32 -7.62
N ALA A 146 -3.13 2.26 -7.71
CA ALA A 146 -3.53 3.10 -6.58
C ALA A 146 -4.15 2.27 -5.46
N PHE A 147 -5.04 1.33 -5.79
CA PHE A 147 -5.64 0.41 -4.82
C PHE A 147 -4.60 -0.47 -4.13
N ALA A 148 -3.72 -1.10 -4.92
CA ALA A 148 -2.66 -1.93 -4.35
C ALA A 148 -1.72 -1.11 -3.47
N THR A 149 -1.40 0.12 -3.85
CA THR A 149 -0.54 1.03 -3.05
C THR A 149 -1.24 1.47 -1.77
N ALA A 150 -2.51 1.87 -1.84
CA ALA A 150 -3.31 2.28 -0.69
C ALA A 150 -3.43 1.15 0.33
N LYS A 151 -3.68 -0.08 -0.15
CA LYS A 151 -3.70 -1.29 0.68
C LYS A 151 -2.36 -1.51 1.40
N GLN A 152 -1.23 -1.34 0.70
CA GLN A 152 0.10 -1.53 1.30
C GLN A 152 0.50 -0.38 2.25
N LEU A 153 -0.05 0.82 2.08
CA LEU A 153 0.15 1.93 3.00
C LEU A 153 -0.80 1.89 4.20
N GLY A 154 -1.86 1.06 4.15
CA GLY A 154 -2.90 1.02 5.18
C GLY A 154 -3.82 2.25 5.17
N VAL A 155 -3.99 2.91 4.01
CA VAL A 155 -4.71 4.18 3.90
C VAL A 155 -5.88 4.10 2.91
N PRO A 156 -6.89 4.99 3.00
CA PRO A 156 -7.98 5.05 2.03
C PRO A 156 -7.52 5.39 0.60
N LEU A 157 -8.27 4.86 -0.37
CA LEU A 157 -8.17 5.20 -1.80
C LEU A 157 -9.27 6.21 -2.17
N VAL A 158 -8.89 7.26 -2.88
CA VAL A 158 -9.82 8.21 -3.50
C VAL A 158 -9.67 8.16 -5.01
N ILE A 159 -10.79 8.01 -5.73
CA ILE A 159 -10.81 7.95 -7.18
C ILE A 159 -11.52 9.18 -7.71
N ALA A 160 -10.79 10.03 -8.43
CA ALA A 160 -11.35 11.12 -9.19
C ALA A 160 -11.93 10.61 -10.52
N ARG A 161 -13.05 11.20 -10.93
CA ARG A 161 -13.82 10.82 -12.11
C ARG A 161 -13.76 11.91 -13.17
N HIS A 162 -14.03 11.58 -14.44
CA HIS A 162 -14.14 12.59 -15.50
C HIS A 162 -15.51 13.28 -15.50
N ASN A 163 -16.53 12.61 -14.94
CA ASN A 163 -17.90 13.10 -14.87
C ASN A 163 -18.44 13.00 -13.43
N SER A 164 -19.36 13.90 -13.07
CA SER A 164 -20.05 13.86 -11.77
C SER A 164 -21.30 12.99 -11.87
N GLU A 165 -21.48 12.06 -10.93
CA GLU A 165 -22.76 11.35 -10.74
C GLU A 165 -23.56 11.98 -9.59
N ALA A 166 -24.89 11.97 -9.69
CA ALA A 166 -25.76 12.53 -8.64
C ALA A 166 -25.58 11.84 -7.27
N THR A 167 -25.08 10.61 -7.27
CA THR A 167 -24.80 9.77 -6.10
C THR A 167 -23.54 10.18 -5.33
N ASP A 168 -22.64 10.99 -5.92
CA ASP A 168 -21.35 11.34 -5.33
C ASP A 168 -21.43 12.50 -4.30
N GLY A 169 -22.59 13.17 -4.22
CA GLY A 169 -22.80 14.30 -3.32
C GLY A 169 -21.94 15.52 -3.69
N PRO A 170 -21.57 16.39 -2.72
CA PRO A 170 -20.78 17.60 -3.01
C PRO A 170 -19.40 17.25 -3.59
N SER A 171 -19.02 17.85 -4.71
CA SER A 171 -17.77 17.58 -5.41
C SER A 171 -16.99 18.86 -5.76
N VAL A 172 -15.68 18.71 -5.94
CA VAL A 172 -14.80 19.74 -6.51
C VAL A 172 -14.51 19.36 -7.95
N ASN A 173 -14.72 20.32 -8.85
CA ASN A 173 -14.49 20.17 -10.28
C ASN A 173 -13.29 21.00 -10.70
N ILE A 174 -12.32 20.37 -11.37
CA ILE A 174 -11.13 21.03 -11.92
C ILE A 174 -11.06 20.73 -13.41
N ASN A 175 -10.90 21.77 -14.22
CA ASN A 175 -10.64 21.62 -15.65
C ASN A 175 -9.12 21.57 -15.88
N TYR A 176 -8.67 20.58 -16.64
CA TYR A 176 -7.26 20.44 -17.01
C TYR A 176 -7.12 20.16 -18.51
N VAL A 177 -6.00 20.55 -19.09
CA VAL A 177 -5.69 20.21 -20.48
C VAL A 177 -5.01 18.85 -20.47
N SER A 178 -5.67 17.87 -21.08
CA SER A 178 -5.13 16.52 -21.14
C SER A 178 -3.98 16.47 -22.15
N GLY A 179 -2.78 16.07 -21.71
CA GLY A 179 -1.59 16.03 -22.59
C GLY A 179 -1.73 15.05 -23.77
N SER A 180 -2.64 14.08 -23.64
CA SER A 180 -2.99 13.07 -24.62
C SER A 180 -3.89 13.61 -25.74
N SER A 181 -4.99 14.28 -25.38
CA SER A 181 -5.99 14.76 -26.34
C SER A 181 -5.85 16.24 -26.70
N LYS A 182 -5.01 17.01 -25.97
CA LYS A 182 -4.94 18.48 -26.00
C LYS A 182 -6.31 19.17 -25.84
N LYS A 183 -7.31 18.44 -25.33
CA LYS A 183 -8.65 18.95 -25.02
C LYS A 183 -8.77 19.26 -23.54
N ILE A 184 -9.62 20.23 -23.22
CA ILE A 184 -10.04 20.49 -21.85
C ILE A 184 -10.87 19.28 -21.39
N GLN A 185 -10.41 18.66 -20.31
CA GLN A 185 -11.13 17.60 -19.60
C GLN A 185 -11.47 18.11 -18.21
N THR A 186 -12.60 17.64 -17.67
CA THR A 186 -13.03 17.94 -16.31
C THR A 186 -12.67 16.76 -15.42
N MET A 187 -12.13 17.03 -14.24
CA MET A 187 -11.92 16.07 -13.17
C MET A 187 -12.82 16.44 -12.00
N VAL A 188 -13.53 15.44 -11.48
CA VAL A 188 -14.49 15.57 -10.39
C VAL A 188 -13.99 14.74 -9.20
N LEU A 189 -13.88 15.38 -8.04
CA LEU A 189 -13.49 14.73 -6.79
C LEU A 189 -14.60 14.88 -5.73
N PRO A 190 -15.20 13.78 -5.25
CA PRO A 190 -16.22 13.84 -4.21
C PRO A 190 -15.63 14.27 -2.85
N MET A 191 -16.15 15.35 -2.26
CA MET A 191 -15.61 15.94 -1.01
C MET A 191 -15.90 15.09 0.23
N ARG A 192 -16.95 14.26 0.21
CA ARG A 192 -17.29 13.36 1.32
C ARG A 192 -16.16 12.36 1.61
N LEU A 193 -15.43 11.93 0.59
CA LEU A 193 -14.31 11.00 0.73
C LEU A 193 -13.12 11.63 1.44
N LEU A 194 -12.86 12.93 1.21
CA LEU A 194 -11.79 13.68 1.89
C LEU A 194 -12.12 14.01 3.34
N LYS A 195 -13.39 14.31 3.67
CA LYS A 195 -13.81 14.57 5.06
C LYS A 195 -13.74 13.35 5.96
N ALA A 196 -14.00 12.15 5.42
CA ALA A 196 -13.87 10.91 6.18
C ALA A 196 -12.43 10.65 6.64
N ILE A 197 -11.45 11.09 5.84
CA ILE A 197 -10.01 10.95 6.13
C ILE A 197 -9.59 11.92 7.25
N GLN A 198 -10.15 13.14 7.31
CA GLN A 198 -9.84 14.10 8.38
C GLN A 198 -10.50 13.80 9.74
N GLY A 199 -11.58 13.01 9.76
CA GLY A 199 -12.35 12.70 10.98
C GLY A 199 -11.88 11.47 11.75
N SER A 200 -10.88 10.73 11.27
CA SER A 200 -10.36 9.51 11.92
C SER A 200 -9.23 9.76 12.92
N PHE A 201 -8.84 11.03 13.09
CA PHE A 201 -7.86 11.49 14.09
C PHE A 201 -8.53 12.46 15.07
N SER A 202 -9.41 11.96 15.90
CA SER A 202 -9.91 12.63 17.11
C SER A 202 -10.10 11.64 18.23
#